data_AF-A0A2H0PP26-F1
#
_entry.id   AF-A0A2H0PP26-F1
#
_cell.length_a   1.000
_cell.length_b   1.000
_cell.length_c   1.000
_cell.angle_alpha   90.00
_cell.angle_beta   90.00
_cell.angle_gamma   90.00
#
_symmetry.space_group_name_H-M   'P 1'
#
loop_
_entity.id
_entity.type
_entity.pdbx_description
1 polymer ?
#
loop_
_entity_poly.entity_id
_entity_poly.type
_entity_poly.pdbx_seq_one_letter_code
_entity_poly.pdbx_strand_id
1 'polypeptide(L)'
;MHEVPQHIGSIERFHGCFKQECVYLNWFEDPILAEKICREYGVYYNFERPHWGLKLKTPAEVYLGMSYQETLSFKPTEEKIREKIEGISTQCA
;
A
#
# COMPACT_ATOMS: atom_id res chain seq x y z
N MET A 1 4.16 17.01 -20.13
CA MET A 1 4.19 15.84 -19.22
C MET A 1 5.17 16.16 -18.10
N HIS A 2 4.70 16.71 -16.99
CA HIS A 2 5.51 16.81 -15.76
C HIS A 2 4.90 15.79 -14.80
N GLU A 3 5.52 14.63 -14.69
CA GLU A 3 5.21 13.70 -13.60
C GLU A 3 5.68 14.36 -12.31
N VAL A 4 4.75 14.60 -11.39
CA VAL A 4 5.02 15.26 -10.12
C VAL A 4 6.08 14.45 -9.36
N PRO A 5 7.26 15.01 -9.05
CA PRO A 5 8.39 14.25 -8.49
C PRO A 5 8.06 13.55 -7.16
N GLN A 6 7.04 14.04 -6.46
CA GLN A 6 6.55 13.49 -5.20
C GLN A 6 5.85 12.13 -5.36
N HIS A 7 5.20 11.88 -6.51
CA HIS A 7 4.53 10.60 -6.79
C HIS A 7 5.55 9.49 -7.08
N ILE A 8 6.60 9.84 -7.83
CA ILE A 8 7.67 8.91 -8.19
C ILE A 8 8.38 8.40 -6.93
N GLY A 9 8.74 9.29 -6.00
CA GLY A 9 9.46 8.89 -4.80
C GLY A 9 8.71 7.90 -3.88
N SER A 10 7.38 7.98 -3.83
CA SER A 10 6.57 7.04 -3.04
C SER A 10 6.50 5.65 -3.69
N ILE A 11 6.37 5.62 -5.02
CA ILE A 11 6.35 4.38 -5.81
C ILE A 11 7.72 3.70 -5.80
N GLU A 12 8.79 4.47 -5.97
CA GLU A 12 10.17 3.97 -5.91
C GLU A 12 10.47 3.34 -4.55
N ARG A 13 10.04 3.99 -3.45
CA ARG A 13 10.22 3.46 -2.10
C ARG A 13 9.45 2.16 -1.90
N PHE A 14 8.20 2.09 -2.36
CA PHE A 14 7.41 0.86 -2.33
C PHE A 14 8.11 -0.27 -3.09
N HIS A 15 8.50 -0.04 -4.35
CA HIS A 15 9.19 -1.04 -5.16
C HIS A 15 10.54 -1.45 -4.58
N GLY A 16 11.28 -0.52 -3.98
CA GLY A 16 12.53 -0.79 -3.28
C GLY A 16 12.34 -1.76 -2.11
N CYS A 17 11.37 -1.48 -1.23
CA CYS A 17 11.03 -2.37 -0.13
C CYS A 17 10.54 -3.74 -0.64
N PHE A 18 9.62 -3.75 -1.60
CA PHE A 18 9.06 -5.00 -2.13
C PHE A 18 10.13 -5.92 -2.73
N LYS A 19 11.08 -5.36 -3.48
CA LYS A 19 12.18 -6.16 -4.04
C LYS A 19 13.04 -6.79 -2.95
N GLN A 20 13.44 -6.02 -1.94
CA GLN A 20 14.32 -6.48 -0.86
C GLN A 20 13.64 -7.48 0.08
N GLU A 21 12.38 -7.22 0.44
CA GLU A 21 11.66 -8.01 1.45
C GLU A 21 10.95 -9.23 0.84
N CYS A 22 10.68 -9.23 -0.47
CA CYS A 22 9.91 -10.31 -1.10
C CYS A 22 10.62 -10.88 -2.34
N VAL A 23 10.83 -10.09 -3.38
CA VAL A 23 11.27 -10.62 -4.70
C VAL A 23 12.66 -11.26 -4.64
N TYR A 24 13.59 -10.70 -3.90
CA TYR A 24 14.95 -11.25 -3.78
C TYR A 24 15.04 -12.44 -2.82
N LEU A 25 14.05 -12.64 -1.95
CA LEU A 25 14.02 -13.74 -1.00
C LEU A 25 13.22 -14.95 -1.50
N ASN A 26 12.41 -14.79 -2.54
CA ASN A 26 11.51 -15.83 -3.04
C ASN A 26 11.78 -16.11 -4.52
N TRP A 27 11.77 -17.39 -4.89
CA TRP A 27 11.73 -17.80 -6.29
C TRP A 27 10.28 -18.09 -6.67
N PHE A 28 9.69 -17.27 -7.54
CA PHE A 28 8.30 -17.48 -7.98
C PHE A 28 8.27 -18.47 -9.13
N GLU A 29 7.76 -19.67 -8.88
CA GLU A 29 7.56 -20.70 -9.92
C GLU A 29 6.19 -20.60 -10.58
N ASP A 30 5.23 -19.99 -9.89
CA ASP A 30 3.84 -19.89 -10.32
C ASP A 30 3.37 -18.43 -10.36
N PRO A 31 2.83 -17.95 -11.49
CA PRO A 31 2.39 -16.57 -11.64
C PRO A 31 1.16 -16.23 -10.78
N ILE A 32 0.29 -17.21 -10.46
CA ILE A 32 -0.89 -16.98 -9.62
C ILE A 32 -0.45 -16.72 -8.18
N LEU A 33 0.51 -17.50 -7.69
CA LEU A 33 1.13 -17.29 -6.39
C LEU A 33 1.86 -15.95 -6.33
N ALA A 34 2.59 -15.59 -7.39
CA ALA A 34 3.26 -14.29 -7.48
C ALA A 34 2.26 -13.13 -7.39
N GLU A 35 1.14 -13.21 -8.11
CA GLU A 35 0.08 -12.20 -8.04
C GLU A 35 -0.51 -12.09 -6.63
N LYS A 36 -0.81 -13.24 -6.00
CA LYS A 36 -1.33 -13.27 -4.63
C LYS A 36 -0.36 -12.60 -3.65
N ILE A 37 0.93 -12.92 -3.73
CA ILE A 37 1.96 -12.36 -2.86
C ILE A 37 2.12 -10.85 -3.10
N CYS A 38 2.09 -10.39 -4.35
CA CYS A 38 2.10 -8.97 -4.68
C CYS A 38 0.92 -8.22 -4.02
N ARG A 39 -0.28 -8.80 -4.10
CA ARG A 39 -1.50 -8.23 -3.50
C ARG A 39 -1.40 -8.19 -1.97
N GLU A 40 -1.03 -9.30 -1.34
CA GLU A 40 -0.86 -9.39 0.12
C GLU A 40 0.19 -8.41 0.63
N TYR A 41 1.33 -8.28 -0.07
CA TYR A 41 2.36 -7.32 0.29
C TYR A 41 1.87 -5.87 0.17
N GLY A 42 1.07 -5.54 -0.86
CA GLY A 42 0.46 -4.23 -1.00
C GLY A 42 -0.48 -3.89 0.17
N VAL A 43 -1.23 -4.86 0.68
CA VAL A 43 -2.08 -4.69 1.86
C VAL A 43 -1.22 -4.44 3.10
N TYR A 44 -0.24 -5.31 3.35
CA TYR A 44 0.67 -5.19 4.48
C TYR A 44 1.38 -3.82 4.49
N TYR A 45 1.92 -3.40 3.34
CA TYR A 45 2.63 -2.12 3.22
C TYR A 45 1.72 -0.93 3.52
N ASN A 46 0.46 -0.95 3.07
CA ASN A 46 -0.43 0.19 3.21
C ASN A 46 -1.18 0.25 4.55
N PHE A 47 -1.47 -0.89 5.17
CA PHE A 47 -2.36 -0.98 6.34
C PHE A 47 -1.69 -1.48 7.62
N GLU A 48 -0.59 -2.22 7.52
CA GLU A 48 0.02 -2.84 8.71
C GLU A 48 1.38 -2.22 9.03
N ARG A 49 2.16 -1.85 8.01
CA ARG A 49 3.55 -1.40 8.15
C ARG A 49 3.65 0.09 8.56
N PRO A 50 4.19 0.40 9.75
CA PRO A 50 4.50 1.78 10.15
C PRO A 50 5.73 2.30 9.39
N HIS A 51 5.66 3.54 8.91
CA HIS A 51 6.75 4.14 8.13
C HIS A 51 7.42 5.29 8.89
N TRP A 52 8.75 5.23 9.01
CA TRP A 52 9.54 6.32 9.59
C TRP A 52 9.31 7.66 8.89
N GLY A 53 9.19 7.65 7.56
CA GLY A 53 8.88 8.86 6.77
C GLY A 53 7.47 9.42 7.03
N LEU A 54 6.58 8.63 7.64
CA LEU A 54 5.22 9.00 8.01
C LEU A 54 5.04 9.10 9.54
N LYS A 55 6.12 9.38 10.29
CA LYS A 55 6.09 9.49 11.76
C LYS A 55 5.55 8.22 12.45
N LEU A 56 5.99 7.05 11.97
CA LEU A 56 5.55 5.73 12.46
C LEU A 56 4.04 5.48 12.27
N LYS A 57 3.44 6.10 11.25
CA LYS A 57 2.09 5.79 10.78
C LYS A 57 2.13 4.96 9.50
N THR A 58 1.04 4.28 9.21
CA THR A 58 0.78 3.57 7.96
C THR A 58 0.27 4.55 6.88
N PRO A 59 0.44 4.24 5.59
CA PRO A 59 -0.17 5.02 4.52
C PRO A 59 -1.70 5.16 4.68
N ALA A 60 -2.38 4.10 5.13
CA ALA A 60 -3.82 4.14 5.38
C ALA A 60 -4.22 5.13 6.48
N GLU A 61 -3.43 5.26 7.56
CA GLU A 61 -3.68 6.26 8.59
C GLU A 61 -3.52 7.70 8.07
N VAL A 62 -2.57 7.93 7.16
CA VAL A 62 -2.26 9.28 6.66
C VAL A 62 -3.21 9.71 5.55
N TYR A 63 -3.50 8.81 4.60
CA TYR A 63 -4.23 9.16 3.37
C TYR A 63 -5.70 8.73 3.39
N LEU A 64 -6.05 7.68 4.15
CA LEU A 64 -7.44 7.20 4.27
C LEU A 64 -8.10 7.64 5.59
N GLY A 65 -7.38 8.35 6.46
CA GLY A 65 -7.89 8.83 7.74
C GLY A 65 -8.26 7.73 8.73
N MET A 66 -7.72 6.51 8.54
CA MET A 66 -7.99 5.39 9.43
C MET A 66 -7.22 5.52 10.74
N SER A 67 -7.72 4.92 11.82
CA SER A 67 -6.94 4.68 13.03
C SER A 67 -6.11 3.40 12.92
N TYR A 68 -5.00 3.31 13.66
CA TYR A 68 -4.14 2.12 13.67
C TYR A 68 -4.89 0.80 13.97
N GLN A 69 -5.90 0.84 14.84
CA GLN A 69 -6.69 -0.35 15.17
C GLN A 69 -7.55 -0.81 13.97
N GLU A 70 -8.07 0.15 13.21
CA GLU A 70 -8.83 -0.13 12.00
C GLU A 70 -7.93 -0.67 10.89
N THR A 71 -6.70 -0.16 10.76
CA THR A 71 -5.81 -0.63 9.69
C THR A 71 -5.38 -2.08 9.90
N LEU A 72 -5.05 -2.48 11.14
CA LEU A 72 -4.72 -3.86 11.48
C LEU A 72 -5.88 -4.84 11.28
N SER A 73 -7.12 -4.38 11.50
CA SER A 73 -8.32 -5.20 11.35
C SER A 73 -8.84 -5.22 9.91
N PHE A 74 -8.30 -4.37 9.03
CA PHE A 74 -8.80 -4.22 7.68
C PHE A 74 -8.24 -5.32 6.78
N LYS A 75 -9.14 -6.21 6.34
CA LYS A 75 -8.88 -7.13 5.23
C LYS A 75 -9.53 -6.57 3.98
N PRO A 76 -8.80 -5.81 3.16
CA PRO A 76 -9.35 -5.26 1.93
C PRO A 76 -9.71 -6.38 0.96
N THR A 77 -11.00 -6.45 0.63
CA THR A 77 -11.47 -7.03 -0.63
C THR A 77 -11.42 -5.94 -1.69
N GLU A 78 -11.25 -6.28 -2.97
CA GLU A 78 -11.17 -5.27 -4.05
C GLU A 78 -12.33 -4.26 -4.03
N GLU A 79 -13.55 -4.70 -3.73
CA GLU A 79 -14.74 -3.84 -3.64
C GLU A 79 -14.61 -2.81 -2.52
N LYS A 80 -14.16 -3.23 -1.33
CA LYS A 80 -13.99 -2.34 -0.17
C LYS A 80 -12.89 -1.31 -0.37
N ILE A 81 -11.86 -1.62 -1.16
CA ILE A 81 -10.84 -0.63 -1.52
C ILE A 81 -11.46 0.45 -2.41
N ARG A 82 -12.23 0.05 -3.43
CA ARG A 82 -12.85 0.97 -4.39
C ARG A 82 -13.80 1.95 -3.70
N GLU A 83 -14.69 1.45 -2.85
CA GLU A 83 -15.63 2.29 -2.07
C GLU A 83 -14.88 3.36 -1.25
N LYS A 84 -13.73 3.00 -0.66
CA LYS A 84 -12.95 3.90 0.20
C LYS A 84 -12.15 4.93 -0.60
N ILE A 85 -11.61 4.56 -1.77
CA ILE A 85 -10.94 5.49 -2.68
C ILE A 85 -11.95 6.49 -3.27
N GLU A 86 -13.12 6.01 -3.69
CA GLU A 86 -14.18 6.86 -4.25
C GLU A 86 -14.71 7.87 -3.23
N GLY A 87 -14.82 7.49 -1.95
CA GLY A 87 -15.21 8.41 -0.87
C GLY A 87 -14.18 9.51 -0.54
N ILE A 88 -12.90 9.29 -0.86
CA ILE A 88 -11.82 10.28 -0.63
C ILE A 88 -11.74 11.27 -1.80
N SER A 89 -12.01 10.83 -3.02
CA SER A 89 -12.01 11.70 -4.21
C SER A 89 -13.08 12.80 -4.15
N THR A 90 -14.14 12.63 -3.35
CA THR A 90 -15.23 13.63 -3.21
C THR A 90 -14.95 14.74 -2.19
N GLN A 91 -13.81 14.72 -1.48
CA GLN A 91 -13.45 15.76 -0.50
C GLN A 91 -12.41 16.77 -1.00
N CYS A 92 -11.90 16.61 -2.23
CA CYS A 92 -11.06 17.59 -2.90
C CYS A 92 -11.91 18.38 -3.91
N ALA A 93 -12.72 19.32 -3.41
CA ALA A 93 -13.38 20.38 -4.18
C ALA A 93 -13.04 21.74 -3.57
#